data_AF-A0A4Y8KR04-F1
#
_entry.id   AF-A0A4Y8KR04-F1
#
_cell.length_a   1.000
_cell.length_b   1.000
_cell.length_c   1.000
_cell.angle_alpha   90.00
_cell.angle_beta   90.00
_cell.angle_gamma   90.00
#
_symmetry.space_group_name_H-M   'P 1'
#
loop_
_entity.id
_entity.type
_entity.pdbx_description
1 polymer ?
#
loop_
_entity_poly.entity_id
_entity_poly.type
_entity_poly.pdbx_seq_one_letter_code
_entity_poly.pdbx_strand_id
1 'polypeptide(L)'
;MPHHTLAAEYEELRMRTRAFIRDVVIPAEPRSGERLSDVTRDQLQAAAKAAGVFAPQVPREYGGQGLPLEYWSPIFQECGYWPIGASILNCRAPDEGNMHIQNTGRCR
;
A
#
# COMPACT_ATOMS: atom_id res chain seq x y z
N MET A 1 3.14 4.70 27.88
CA MET A 1 2.92 5.04 26.45
C MET A 1 1.43 5.07 26.21
N PRO A 2 0.82 6.22 25.88
CA PRO A 2 -0.63 6.26 25.69
C PRO A 2 -1.00 5.34 24.51
N HIS A 3 -2.07 4.58 24.70
CA HIS A 3 -2.65 3.69 23.70
C HIS A 3 -3.21 4.58 22.59
N HIS A 4 -2.47 4.68 21.50
CA HIS A 4 -2.79 5.49 20.33
C HIS A 4 -3.92 4.77 19.57
N THR A 5 -5.15 4.98 20.03
CA THR A 5 -6.34 4.60 19.28
C THR A 5 -6.32 5.37 17.97
N LEU A 6 -6.30 4.66 16.85
CA LEU A 6 -6.38 5.28 15.53
C LEU A 6 -7.70 6.03 15.39
N ALA A 7 -7.69 7.18 14.70
CA ALA A 7 -8.93 7.80 14.26
C ALA A 7 -9.71 6.78 13.41
N ALA A 8 -11.04 6.80 13.49
CA ALA A 8 -11.88 5.77 12.90
C ALA A 8 -11.59 5.53 11.40
N GLU A 9 -11.33 6.59 10.63
CA GLU A 9 -10.97 6.48 9.22
C GLU A 9 -9.64 5.75 8.96
N TYR A 10 -8.65 5.87 9.86
CA TYR A 10 -7.35 5.21 9.72
C TYR A 10 -7.38 3.78 10.25
N GLU A 11 -8.21 3.49 11.25
CA GLU A 11 -8.52 2.11 11.63
C GLU A 11 -9.23 1.38 10.48
N GLU A 12 -10.19 2.04 9.81
CA GLU A 12 -10.84 1.49 8.62
C GLU A 12 -9.83 1.24 7.48
N LEU A 13 -8.94 2.20 7.20
CA LEU A 13 -7.86 2.01 6.24
C LEU A 13 -6.97 0.82 6.62
N ARG A 14 -6.55 0.73 7.87
CA ARG A 14 -5.73 -0.38 8.38
C ARG A 14 -6.43 -1.72 8.17
N MET A 15 -7.72 -1.83 8.52
CA MET A 15 -8.49 -3.06 8.40
C MET A 15 -8.72 -3.46 6.93
N ARG A 16 -8.97 -2.50 6.04
CA ARG A 16 -9.03 -2.74 4.59
C ARG A 16 -7.69 -3.21 4.04
N THR A 17 -6.58 -2.58 4.44
CA THR A 17 -5.23 -3.00 4.04
C THR A 17 -4.94 -4.42 4.51
N ARG A 18 -5.25 -4.76 5.76
CA ARG A 18 -5.13 -6.12 6.30
C ARG A 18 -5.93 -7.13 5.49
N ALA A 19 -7.21 -6.84 5.22
CA ALA A 19 -8.08 -7.71 4.45
C ALA A 19 -7.54 -7.90 3.03
N PHE A 20 -7.11 -6.82 2.37
CA PHE A 20 -6.53 -6.90 1.03
C PHE A 20 -5.27 -7.76 0.98
N ILE A 21 -4.35 -7.60 1.95
CA ILE A 21 -3.16 -8.44 2.04
C ILE A 21 -3.57 -9.91 2.19
N ARG A 22 -4.44 -10.21 3.15
CA ARG A 22 -4.86 -11.58 3.47
C ARG A 22 -5.59 -12.26 2.31
N ASP A 23 -6.55 -11.56 1.72
CA ASP A 23 -7.55 -12.18 0.85
C ASP A 23 -7.20 -12.04 -0.64
N VAL A 24 -6.29 -11.12 -1.00
CA VAL A 24 -5.90 -10.87 -2.40
C VAL A 24 -4.41 -11.12 -2.62
N VAL A 25 -3.53 -10.58 -1.77
CA VAL A 25 -2.08 -10.65 -2.02
C VAL A 25 -1.49 -12.01 -1.69
N ILE A 26 -1.84 -12.60 -0.53
CA ILE A 26 -1.33 -13.92 -0.13
C ILE A 26 -1.72 -15.01 -1.15
N PRO A 27 -2.98 -15.11 -1.62
CA PRO A 27 -3.34 -16.14 -2.59
C PRO A 27 -2.69 -15.96 -3.97
N ALA A 28 -2.26 -14.75 -4.31
CA ALA A 28 -1.59 -14.43 -5.57
C ALA A 28 -0.06 -14.59 -5.50
N GLU A 29 0.49 -15.00 -4.35
CA GLU A 29 1.92 -15.21 -4.21
C GLU A 29 2.38 -16.33 -5.17
N PRO A 30 3.44 -16.09 -5.96
CA PRO A 30 4.02 -17.13 -6.80
C PRO A 30 4.65 -18.24 -5.93
N ARG A 31 4.86 -19.42 -6.51
CA ARG A 31 5.49 -20.53 -5.79
C ARG A 31 6.88 -20.13 -5.30
N SER A 32 7.33 -20.75 -4.20
CA SER A 32 8.65 -20.50 -3.65
C SER A 32 9.76 -20.63 -4.71
N GLY A 33 10.54 -19.57 -4.89
CA GLY A 33 11.62 -19.49 -5.88
C GLY A 33 11.21 -18.86 -7.22
N GLU A 34 9.92 -18.61 -7.44
CA GLU A 34 9.42 -17.90 -8.63
C GLU A 34 9.30 -16.39 -8.36
N ARG A 35 9.51 -15.59 -9.40
CA ARG A 35 9.30 -14.14 -9.35
C ARG A 35 7.84 -13.83 -9.64
N LEU A 36 7.30 -12.80 -8.98
CA LEU A 36 6.00 -12.23 -9.35
C LEU A 36 6.10 -11.67 -10.77
N SER A 37 5.19 -12.10 -11.66
CA SER A 37 5.13 -11.58 -13.02
C SER A 37 4.66 -10.12 -13.04
N ASP A 38 5.08 -9.35 -14.04
CA ASP A 38 4.65 -7.95 -14.19
C ASP A 38 3.12 -7.86 -14.40
N VAL A 39 2.54 -8.81 -15.15
CA VAL A 39 1.08 -8.88 -15.37
C VAL A 39 0.34 -9.08 -14.04
N THR A 40 0.77 -10.03 -13.22
CA THR A 40 0.17 -10.27 -11.90
C THR A 40 0.36 -9.07 -10.98
N ARG A 41 1.54 -8.44 -11.01
CA ARG A 41 1.80 -7.21 -10.26
C ARG A 41 0.82 -6.11 -10.65
N ASP A 42 0.65 -5.83 -11.94
CA ASP A 42 -0.23 -4.77 -12.42
C ASP A 42 -1.69 -5.03 -12.04
N GLN A 43 -2.14 -6.29 -12.13
CA GLN A 43 -3.46 -6.71 -11.68
C GLN A 43 -3.65 -6.48 -10.17
N LEU A 44 -2.67 -6.84 -9.36
CA LEU A 44 -2.70 -6.63 -7.90
C LEU A 44 -2.67 -5.13 -7.55
N GLN A 45 -1.90 -4.32 -8.27
CA GLN A 45 -1.90 -2.87 -8.08
C GLN A 45 -3.22 -2.22 -8.48
N ALA A 46 -3.84 -2.68 -9.58
CA ALA A 46 -5.19 -2.24 -9.97
C ALA A 46 -6.23 -2.63 -8.90
N ALA A 47 -6.15 -3.84 -8.35
CA ALA A 47 -7.00 -4.28 -7.26
C ALA A 47 -6.79 -3.44 -5.98
N ALA A 48 -5.54 -3.11 -5.65
CA ALA A 48 -5.21 -2.25 -4.51
C ALA A 48 -5.80 -0.82 -4.66
N LYS A 49 -5.76 -0.27 -5.88
CA LYS A 49 -6.38 1.02 -6.20
C LYS A 49 -7.90 0.95 -6.06
N ALA A 50 -8.54 -0.09 -6.59
CA ALA A 50 -9.97 -0.31 -6.47
C ALA A 50 -10.42 -0.50 -5.00
N ALA A 51 -9.59 -1.15 -4.19
CA ALA A 51 -9.82 -1.34 -2.76
C ALA A 51 -9.50 -0.10 -1.90
N GLY A 52 -8.92 0.96 -2.47
CA GLY A 52 -8.56 2.17 -1.75
C GLY A 52 -7.45 1.96 -0.71
N VAL A 53 -6.48 1.09 -1.02
CA VAL A 53 -5.33 0.77 -0.14
C VAL A 53 -3.98 1.03 -0.81
N PHE A 54 -3.99 1.39 -2.09
CA PHE A 54 -2.77 1.73 -2.85
C PHE A 54 -2.21 3.09 -2.40
N ALA A 55 -0.88 3.15 -2.25
CA ALA A 55 -0.11 4.34 -1.90
C ALA A 55 -0.72 5.14 -0.72
N PRO A 56 -0.82 4.54 0.48
CA PRO A 56 -1.52 5.13 1.62
C PRO A 56 -1.04 6.53 1.98
N GLN A 57 0.27 6.78 1.91
CA GLN A 57 0.91 8.05 2.22
C GLN A 57 0.74 9.14 1.15
N VAL A 58 0.41 8.75 -0.09
CA VAL A 58 0.31 9.70 -1.20
C VAL A 58 -0.99 10.51 -1.09
N PRO A 59 -1.00 11.82 -1.36
CA PRO A 59 -2.22 12.62 -1.34
C PRO A 59 -3.32 12.07 -2.28
N ARG A 60 -4.58 12.27 -1.89
CA ARG A 60 -5.74 11.79 -2.65
C ARG A 60 -5.82 12.37 -4.07
N GLU A 61 -5.33 13.59 -4.29
CA GLU A 61 -5.27 14.23 -5.62
C GLU A 61 -4.41 13.46 -6.63
N TYR A 62 -3.45 12.65 -6.14
CA TYR A 62 -2.60 11.78 -6.96
C TYR A 62 -3.05 10.30 -6.91
N GLY A 63 -4.22 10.01 -6.33
CA GLY A 63 -4.78 8.67 -6.25
C GLY A 63 -4.31 7.82 -5.06
N GLY A 64 -3.68 8.42 -4.05
CA GLY A 64 -3.35 7.76 -2.78
C GLY A 64 -4.43 7.95 -1.70
N GLN A 65 -4.10 7.68 -0.44
CA GLN A 65 -5.06 7.78 0.68
C GLN A 65 -4.87 9.02 1.57
N GLY A 66 -3.76 9.75 1.42
CA GLY A 66 -3.43 10.95 2.17
C GLY A 66 -3.14 10.70 3.64
N LEU A 67 -2.60 9.52 3.98
CA LEU A 67 -2.33 9.10 5.35
C LEU A 67 -1.33 10.05 6.05
N PRO A 68 -1.73 10.74 7.15
CA PRO A 68 -0.83 11.57 7.93
C PRO A 68 0.31 10.77 8.56
N LEU A 69 1.48 11.39 8.71
CA LEU A 69 2.70 10.75 9.20
C LEU A 69 2.51 10.04 10.56
N GLU A 70 1.71 10.63 11.45
CA GLU A 70 1.40 10.07 12.77
C GLU A 70 0.73 8.68 12.74
N TYR A 71 0.12 8.32 11.60
CA TYR A 71 -0.57 7.05 11.40
C TYR A 71 0.17 6.09 10.45
N TRP A 72 1.34 6.43 9.92
CA TRP A 72 2.06 5.56 8.98
C TRP A 72 2.38 4.18 9.54
N SER A 73 2.92 4.14 10.77
CA SER A 73 3.40 2.91 11.39
C SER A 73 2.37 1.77 11.38
N PRO A 74 1.15 1.93 11.91
CA PRO A 74 0.18 0.83 11.93
C PRO A 74 -0.30 0.39 10.55
N ILE A 75 -0.36 1.28 9.56
CA ILE A 75 -0.78 0.90 8.19
C ILE A 75 0.38 0.19 7.49
N PHE A 76 1.62 0.68 7.62
CA PHE A 76 2.78 0.10 6.96
C PHE A 76 3.16 -1.26 7.55
N GLN A 77 2.83 -1.52 8.83
CA GLN A 77 2.91 -2.86 9.41
C GLN A 77 2.02 -3.86 8.68
N GLU A 78 0.80 -3.46 8.30
CA GLU A 78 -0.07 -4.33 7.49
C GLU A 78 0.46 -4.45 6.05
N CYS A 79 0.97 -3.36 5.44
CA CYS A 79 1.57 -3.42 4.10
C CYS A 79 2.78 -4.36 4.04
N GLY A 80 3.62 -4.34 5.07
CA GLY A 80 4.82 -5.15 5.19
C GLY A 80 4.60 -6.54 5.80
N TYR A 81 3.35 -6.91 6.12
CA TYR A 81 3.02 -8.19 6.74
C TYR A 81 3.38 -9.40 5.86
N TRP A 82 3.40 -9.21 4.53
CA TRP A 82 3.70 -10.26 3.56
C TRP A 82 4.83 -9.84 2.59
N PRO A 83 5.73 -10.76 2.15
CA PRO A 83 6.94 -10.41 1.40
C PRO A 83 6.73 -9.52 0.16
N ILE A 84 5.63 -9.71 -0.57
CA ILE A 84 5.30 -8.90 -1.76
C ILE A 84 4.37 -7.71 -1.46
N GLY A 85 3.77 -7.63 -0.26
CA GLY A 85 2.71 -6.67 0.08
C GLY A 85 3.11 -5.21 -0.12
N ALA A 86 4.26 -4.81 0.42
CA ALA A 86 4.74 -3.44 0.30
C ALA A 86 5.00 -3.02 -1.16
N SER A 87 5.38 -3.96 -2.04
CA SER A 87 5.59 -3.67 -3.47
C SER A 87 4.27 -3.54 -4.24
N ILE A 88 3.22 -4.26 -3.82
CA ILE A 88 1.88 -4.15 -4.39
C ILE A 88 1.22 -2.83 -3.98
N LEU A 89 1.41 -2.43 -2.73
CA LEU A 89 0.79 -1.21 -2.18
C LEU A 89 1.60 0.07 -2.42
N ASN A 90 2.76 -0.03 -3.07
CA ASN A 90 3.66 1.10 -3.34
C ASN A 90 4.22 1.77 -2.07
N CYS A 91 4.62 0.93 -1.11
CA CYS A 91 5.17 1.28 0.21
C CYS A 91 6.62 0.78 0.38
N ARG A 92 7.42 0.70 -0.69
CA ARG A 92 8.86 0.33 -0.60
C ARG A 92 9.76 1.53 -0.81
N ALA A 93 10.88 1.55 -0.08
CA ALA A 93 11.78 2.70 0.06
C ALA A 93 12.45 3.28 -1.21
N PRO A 94 12.51 2.67 -2.41
CA PRO A 94 12.81 3.46 -3.62
C PRO A 94 11.56 4.17 -4.17
N ASP A 95 10.37 3.59 -4.05
CA ASP A 95 9.10 4.16 -4.54
C ASP A 95 8.58 5.26 -3.60
N GLU A 96 8.70 5.09 -2.28
CA GLU A 96 8.35 6.11 -1.27
C GLU A 96 9.19 7.37 -1.41
N GLY A 97 10.50 7.22 -1.64
CA GLY A 97 11.42 8.34 -1.84
C GLY A 97 11.22 9.06 -3.17
N ASN A 98 10.95 8.33 -4.27
CA ASN A 98 10.71 8.94 -5.58
C ASN A 98 9.37 9.69 -5.65
N MET A 99 8.35 9.31 -4.87
CA MET A 99 7.09 10.05 -4.84
C MET A 99 7.22 11.44 -4.22
N HIS A 100 8.21 11.66 -3.33
CA HIS A 100 8.52 12.99 -2.81
C HIS A 100 9.35 13.85 -3.80
N ILE A 101 10.04 13.24 -4.78
CA ILE A 101 10.92 13.93 -5.74
C ILE A 101 10.29 14.08 -7.14
N GLN A 102 9.33 13.23 -7.54
CA GLN A 102 8.76 13.21 -8.90
C GLN A 102 7.50 14.08 -9.12
N ASN A 103 7.29 15.15 -8.33
CA ASN A 103 6.17 16.07 -8.55
C ASN A 103 6.45 17.14 -9.64
N THR A 104 7.15 16.80 -10.73
CA THR A 104 7.29 17.69 -11.89
C THR A 104 7.34 16.88 -13.18
N GLY A 105 6.15 16.47 -13.63
CA GLY A 105 5.89 16.28 -15.06
C GLY A 105 5.83 14.84 -15.56
N ARG A 106 4.65 14.24 -15.50
CA ARG A 106 4.02 13.66 -16.71
C ARG A 106 2.52 13.45 -16.50
N CYS A 107 1.74 14.49 -16.80
CA CYS A 107 0.39 14.31 -17.32
C CYS A 107 0.53 13.84 -18.78
N ARG A 108 0.22 12.56 -19.04
CA ARG A 108 -0.43 12.04 -20.25
C ARG A 108 -0.60 10.55 -20.13
#